data_AF-A0AAV5YSV2-F1
#
_entry.id   AF-A0AAV5YSV2-F1
#
_cell.length_a   1.000
_cell.length_b   1.000
_cell.length_c   1.000
_cell.angle_alpha   90.00
_cell.angle_beta   90.00
_cell.angle_gamma   90.00
#
_symmetry.space_group_name_H-M   'P 1'
#
loop_
_entity.id
_entity.type
_entity.pdbx_description
1 polymer ?
#
loop_
_entity_poly.entity_id
_entity_poly.type
_entity_poly.pdbx_seq_one_letter_code
_entity_poly.pdbx_strand_id
1 'polypeptide(L)' 'MTAAVSYALNKLLTDIARQHQMRERVSDEEMAGHALSEPERAALRAGDVGRLYELGANPYLIRRVFRPRFTI' A
#
# COMPACT_ATOMS: atom_id res chain seq x y z
N MET A 1 -8.68 4.74 17.47
CA MET A 1 -8.54 5.95 16.62
C MET A 1 -8.55 5.50 15.18
N THR A 2 -9.57 5.89 14.40
CA THR A 2 -9.54 5.73 12.94
C THR A 2 -8.47 6.68 12.41
N ALA A 3 -7.42 6.14 11.80
CA ALA A 3 -6.43 6.95 11.12
C ALA A 3 -7.10 7.80 10.02
N ALA A 4 -6.65 9.03 9.84
CA ALA A 4 -7.10 9.86 8.73
C ALA A 4 -6.76 9.15 7.41
N VAL A 5 -7.70 9.12 6.47
CA VAL A 5 -7.52 8.48 5.16
C VAL A 5 -6.40 9.16 4.40
N SER A 6 -5.40 8.40 3.93
CA SER A 6 -4.32 8.95 3.12
C SER A 6 -4.66 8.93 1.63
N TYR A 7 -4.85 10.10 1.02
CA TYR A 7 -5.17 10.18 -0.41
C TYR A 7 -4.02 9.68 -1.31
N ALA A 8 -2.77 10.08 -1.03
CA ALA A 8 -1.62 9.72 -1.83
C ALA A 8 -1.38 8.21 -1.85
N LEU A 9 -1.50 7.57 -0.68
CA LEU A 9 -1.38 6.12 -0.53
C LEU A 9 -2.49 5.38 -1.28
N ASN A 10 -3.74 5.81 -1.11
CA ASN A 10 -4.88 5.18 -1.80
C ASN A 10 -4.82 5.36 -3.32
N LYS A 11 -4.29 6.49 -3.80
CA LYS A 11 -4.07 6.72 -5.23
C LYS A 11 -3.05 5.72 -5.80
N LEU A 12 -1.88 5.58 -5.16
CA LEU A 12 -0.87 4.60 -5.58
C LEU A 12 -1.44 3.17 -5.61
N LEU A 13 -2.12 2.75 -4.55
CA LEU A 13 -2.70 1.39 -4.50
C LEU A 13 -3.77 1.19 -5.57
N THR A 14 -4.52 2.24 -5.94
CA THR A 14 -5.48 2.17 -7.05
C THR A 14 -4.77 1.97 -8.38
N ASP A 15 -3.69 2.72 -8.63
CA ASP A 15 -2.91 2.63 -9.86
C ASP A 15 -2.28 1.25 -10.02
N ILE A 16 -1.74 0.69 -8.93
CA ILE A 16 -1.20 -0.69 -8.92
C ILE A 16 -2.34 -1.72 -9.11
N ALA A 17 -3.46 -1.58 -8.40
CA ALA A 17 -4.58 -2.51 -8.49
C ALA A 17 -5.19 -2.63 -9.90
N ARG A 18 -5.04 -1.59 -10.74
CA ARG A 18 -5.45 -1.57 -12.16
C ARG A 18 -4.53 -2.37 -13.07
N GLN A 19 -3.30 -2.66 -12.64
CA GLN A 19 -2.37 -3.49 -13.40
C GLN A 19 -2.70 -4.99 -13.27
N HIS A 20 -3.68 -5.35 -12.42
CA HIS A 20 -4.09 -6.74 -12.16
C HIS A 20 -2.95 -7.66 -11.70
N GLN A 21 -1.92 -7.10 -11.07
CA GLN A 21 -0.78 -7.83 -10.52
C GLN A 21 -0.74 -7.66 -9.00
N MET A 22 -0.48 -8.76 -8.29
CA MET A 22 -0.26 -8.72 -6.86
C MET A 22 1.22 -8.45 -6.55
N ARG A 23 1.48 -7.74 -5.46
CA ARG A 23 2.80 -7.33 -4.98
C ARG A 23 3.06 -7.94 -3.60
N GLU A 24 4.31 -8.26 -3.32
CA GLU A 24 4.77 -8.51 -1.94
C GLU A 24 5.31 -7.22 -1.29
N ARG A 25 5.84 -6.31 -2.12
CA ARG A 25 6.37 -4.99 -1.75
C ARG A 25 6.26 -4.06 -2.95
N VAL A 26 6.31 -2.76 -2.72
CA VAL A 26 6.29 -1.72 -3.76
C VAL A 26 7.67 -1.08 -3.86
N SER A 27 8.17 -0.90 -5.09
CA SER A 27 9.51 -0.36 -5.32
C SER A 27 9.55 1.17 -5.24
N ASP A 28 10.75 1.74 -5.14
CA ASP A 28 10.94 3.20 -5.14
C ASP A 28 10.51 3.85 -6.47
N GLU A 29 10.67 3.14 -7.58
CA GLU A 29 10.19 3.58 -8.89
C GLU A 29 8.66 3.62 -8.95
N GLU A 30 7.98 2.62 -8.40
CA GLU A 30 6.51 2.60 -8.33
C GLU A 30 5.97 3.70 -7.39
N MET A 31 6.71 4.06 -6.35
CA MET A 31 6.38 5.16 -5.43
C MET A 31 6.74 6.55 -5.98
N ALA A 32 7.51 6.63 -7.07
CA ALA A 32 7.97 7.89 -7.63
C ALA A 32 6.77 8.72 -8.13
N GLY A 33 6.78 10.02 -7.87
CA GLY A 33 5.69 10.92 -8.24
C GLY A 33 4.46 10.89 -7.32
N HIS A 34 4.44 10.03 -6.29
CA HIS A 34 3.44 10.07 -5.23
C HIS A 34 3.97 10.84 -4.01
N ALA A 35 3.14 11.74 -3.48
CA ALA A 35 3.44 12.54 -2.29
C ALA A 35 3.26 11.72 -1.00
N LEU A 36 4.01 10.62 -0.89
CA LEU A 36 4.02 9.71 0.26
C LEU A 36 4.98 10.23 1.32
N SER A 37 4.53 10.14 2.57
CA SER A 37 5.36 10.32 3.76
C SER A 37 6.34 9.15 3.92
N GLU A 38 7.40 9.34 4.71
CA GLU A 38 8.38 8.28 4.95
C GLU A 38 7.78 7.03 5.64
N PRO A 39 6.86 7.14 6.62
CA PRO A 39 6.20 5.95 7.18
C PRO A 39 5.42 5.13 6.15
N GLU A 40 4.77 5.79 5.19
CA GLU A 40 4.05 5.10 4.11
C GLU A 40 5.03 4.40 3.17
N ARG A 41 6.12 5.07 2.78
CA ARG A 41 7.17 4.49 1.95
C ARG A 41 7.78 3.25 2.63
N ALA A 42 8.11 3.35 3.92
CA ALA A 42 8.64 2.24 4.69
C ALA A 42 7.68 1.04 4.72
N ALA A 43 6.39 1.27 5.00
CA ALA A 43 5.38 0.21 5.01
C ALA A 43 5.19 -0.44 3.63
N LEU A 44 5.20 0.35 2.56
CA LEU A 44 5.11 -0.12 1.17
C LEU A 44 6.31 -0.99 0.76
N ARG A 45 7.54 -0.59 1.12
CA ARG A 45 8.77 -1.38 0.87
C ARG A 45 8.78 -2.70 1.65
N ALA A 46 8.26 -2.68 2.87
CA ALA A 46 8.20 -3.85 3.74
C ALA A 46 7.04 -4.81 3.38
N GLY A 47 6.04 -4.34 2.62
CA GLY A 47 4.80 -5.09 2.42
C GLY A 47 3.96 -5.18 3.71
N ASP A 48 4.12 -4.23 4.63
CA ASP A 48 3.46 -4.25 5.94
C ASP A 48 2.01 -3.77 5.83
N VAL A 49 1.13 -4.70 5.44
CA VAL A 49 -0.29 -4.44 5.22
C VAL A 49 -1.02 -3.95 6.48
N GLY A 50 -0.56 -4.35 7.67
CA GLY A 50 -1.11 -3.88 8.94
C GLY A 50 -0.80 -2.40 9.14
N ARG A 51 0.47 -2.03 8.92
CA ARG A 51 0.88 -0.63 9.01
C ARG A 51 0.23 0.24 7.94
N LEU A 52 0.04 -0.27 6.72
CA LEU A 52 -0.68 0.45 5.67
C LEU A 52 -2.13 0.76 6.08
N TYR A 53 -2.82 -0.19 6.72
CA TYR A 53 -4.16 0.04 7.27
C TYR A 53 -4.17 1.16 8.33
N GLU A 54 -3.22 1.13 9.26
CA GLU A 54 -3.05 2.17 10.28
C GLU A 54 -2.66 3.54 9.70
N LEU A 55 -2.05 3.59 8.51
CA LEU A 55 -1.71 4.82 7.81
C LEU A 55 -2.85 5.32 6.90
N GLY A 56 -4.03 4.69 6.97
CA GLY A 56 -5.22 5.14 6.27
C GLY A 56 -5.36 4.62 4.84
N ALA A 57 -4.66 3.53 4.48
CA ALA A 57 -4.96 2.80 3.26
C ALA A 57 -6.32 2.10 3.34
N ASN A 58 -7.03 2.09 2.21
CA ASN A 58 -8.30 1.41 2.07
C ASN A 58 -8.09 -0.12 2.12
N PRO A 59 -8.74 -0.84 3.05
CA PRO A 59 -8.62 -2.29 3.18
C PRO A 59 -8.88 -3.06 1.89
N TYR A 60 -9.79 -2.58 1.05
CA TYR A 60 -10.10 -3.21 -0.23
C TYR A 60 -8.90 -3.13 -1.19
N LEU A 61 -8.23 -1.98 -1.25
CA LEU A 61 -7.06 -1.78 -2.10
C LEU A 61 -5.87 -2.60 -1.58
N ILE A 62 -5.68 -2.67 -0.26
CA ILE A 62 -4.66 -3.53 0.34
C ILE A 62 -4.83 -4.98 -0.12
N ARG A 63 -6.04 -5.54 -0.04
CA ARG A 63 -6.32 -6.93 -0.47
C ARG A 63 -6.14 -7.16 -1.97
N ARG A 64 -6.33 -6.13 -2.78
CA ARG A 64 -6.22 -6.20 -4.24
C ARG A 64 -4.76 -6.07 -4.72
N VAL A 65 -3.95 -5.32 -3.98
CA VAL A 65 -2.54 -5.10 -4.29
C VAL A 65 -1.65 -6.14 -3.65
N PHE A 66 -1.83 -6.46 -2.37
CA PHE A 66 -0.89 -7.31 -1.65
C PHE A 66 -1.33 -8.76 -1.57
N ARG A 67 -0.40 -9.68 -1.82
CA ARG A 67 -0.64 -11.12 -1.64
C ARG A 67 -0.69 -11.46 -0.15
N PRO A 68 -1.76 -12.09 0.35
CA PRO A 68 -1.74 -12.69 1.67
C PRO A 68 -0.64 -13.75 1.71
N ARG A 69 0.33 -13.61 2.61
CA ARG A 69 1.25 -14.71 2.91
C ARG A 69 0.44 -15.74 3.71
N PHE A 70 0.00 -16.79 3.03
CA PHE A 70 -0.43 -17.99 3.74
C PHE A 70 0.84 -18.69 4.22
N THR A 71 1.10 -18.66 5.52
CA THR A 71 2.10 -19.53 6.13
C THR A 71 1.52 -20.94 6.09
N ILE A 72 2.17 -21.84 5.34
CA ILE A 72 1.87 -23.28 5.33
C ILE A 72 2.61 -23.92 6.51
#